data_AF-A0AAG5CRZ1-F1
#
_entry.id   AF-A0AAG5CRZ1-F1
#
_cell.length_a   1.000
_cell.length_b   1.000
_cell.length_c   1.000
_cell.angle_alpha   90.00
_cell.angle_beta   90.00
_cell.angle_gamma   90.00
#
_symmetry.space_group_name_H-M   'P 1'
#
loop_
_entity.id
_entity.type
_entity.pdbx_description
1 polymer ?
#
loop_
_entity_poly.entity_id
_entity_poly.type
_entity_poly.pdbx_seq_one_letter_code
_entity_poly.pdbx_strand_id
1 'polypeptide(L)'
;MKFAVFALVGLALVASVAYAADPVDPEANCPEVECGEYEEYKCCGSCFQESCITKKMKCQTKCTKGCFCQEGFIREFDGGKCMPRKLCPALQKKGR
;
A
#
# COMPACT_ATOMS: atom_id res chain seq x y z
N MET A 1 -35.45 40.46 17.62
CA MET A 1 -34.75 40.63 16.32
C MET A 1 -33.28 40.21 16.35
N LYS A 2 -32.53 40.40 17.46
CA LYS A 2 -31.11 40.00 17.57
C LYS A 2 -30.86 38.48 17.50
N PHE A 3 -31.75 37.66 18.08
CA PHE A 3 -31.64 36.19 18.11
C PHE A 3 -31.81 35.53 16.73
N ALA A 4 -32.61 36.12 15.85
CA ALA A 4 -32.80 35.62 14.48
C ALA A 4 -31.53 35.78 13.64
N VAL A 5 -30.75 36.83 13.89
CA VAL A 5 -29.48 37.09 13.18
C VAL A 5 -28.41 36.07 13.57
N PHE A 6 -28.31 35.71 14.86
CA PHE A 6 -27.36 34.69 15.32
C PHE A 6 -27.70 33.28 14.79
N ALA A 7 -28.99 32.95 14.66
CA ALA A 7 -29.43 31.69 14.07
C ALA A 7 -29.08 31.59 12.57
N LEU A 8 -29.25 32.67 11.81
CA LEU A 8 -28.91 32.72 10.39
C LEU A 8 -27.39 32.69 10.13
N VAL A 9 -26.60 33.38 10.96
CA VAL A 9 -25.13 33.34 10.88
C VAL A 9 -24.59 31.97 11.31
N GLY A 10 -25.18 31.34 12.33
CA GLY A 10 -24.83 29.99 12.77
C GLY A 10 -25.08 28.94 11.68
N LEU A 11 -26.23 29.00 11.00
CA LEU A 11 -26.58 28.10 9.89
C LEU A 11 -25.66 28.29 8.67
N ALA A 12 -25.22 29.51 8.37
CA ALA A 12 -24.31 29.78 7.27
C ALA A 12 -22.88 29.24 7.50
N LEU A 13 -22.40 29.24 8.75
CA LEU A 13 -21.07 28.72 9.08
C LEU A 13 -21.00 27.19 8.98
N VAL A 14 -22.06 26.47 9.34
CA VAL A 14 -22.09 25.00 9.20
C VAL A 14 -22.07 24.54 7.74
N ALA A 15 -22.48 25.38 6.80
CA ALA A 15 -22.42 25.08 5.37
C ALA A 15 -21.00 25.20 4.77
N SER A 16 -20.06 25.86 5.47
CA SER A 16 -18.70 26.08 4.99
C SER A 16 -17.72 24.93 5.29
N VAL A 17 -18.10 23.99 6.16
CA VAL A 17 -17.27 22.82 6.53
C VAL A 17 -17.57 21.56 5.71
N ALA A 18 -18.42 21.63 4.69
CA ALA A 18 -18.92 20.46 3.96
C ALA A 18 -18.20 20.12 2.63
N TYR A 19 -17.04 20.71 2.34
CA TYR A 19 -16.33 20.44 1.08
C TYR A 19 -14.83 20.20 1.28
N ALA A 20 -14.48 19.26 2.16
CA ALA A 20 -13.32 18.43 1.86
C ALA A 20 -13.86 17.31 0.96
N ALA A 21 -13.51 17.33 -0.34
CA ALA A 21 -13.62 16.12 -1.12
C ALA A 21 -12.76 15.08 -0.40
N ASP A 22 -13.39 14.03 0.15
CA ASP A 22 -12.66 12.93 0.75
C ASP A 22 -11.59 12.46 -0.24
N PRO A 23 -10.31 12.35 0.16
CA PRO A 23 -9.31 11.76 -0.71
C PRO A 23 -9.84 10.38 -1.07
N VAL A 24 -10.07 10.14 -2.37
CA VAL A 24 -10.37 8.81 -2.89
C VAL A 24 -9.16 7.97 -2.54
N ASP A 25 -9.22 7.27 -1.42
CA ASP A 25 -8.19 6.33 -1.00
C ASP A 25 -8.22 5.20 -2.04
N PRO A 26 -7.20 5.08 -2.90
CA PRO A 26 -7.16 4.01 -3.89
C PRO A 26 -7.08 2.61 -3.25
N GLU A 27 -6.80 2.52 -1.95
CA GLU A 27 -6.91 1.28 -1.17
C GLU A 27 -8.35 0.95 -0.73
N ALA A 28 -9.31 1.89 -0.74
CA ALA A 28 -10.67 1.64 -0.26
C ALA A 28 -11.49 0.65 -1.11
N ASN A 29 -11.04 0.33 -2.33
CA ASN A 29 -11.68 -0.65 -3.21
C ASN A 29 -10.73 -1.80 -3.58
N CYS A 30 -9.85 -2.18 -2.67
CA CYS A 30 -8.96 -3.31 -2.91
C CYS A 30 -9.67 -4.64 -2.68
N PRO A 31 -9.69 -5.56 -3.65
CA PRO A 31 -10.29 -6.87 -3.43
C PRO A 31 -9.52 -7.60 -2.34
N GLU A 32 -10.26 -8.29 -1.47
CA GLU A 32 -9.66 -9.21 -0.51
C GLU A 32 -9.22 -10.46 -1.29
N VAL A 33 -7.91 -10.71 -1.32
CA VAL A 33 -7.29 -11.81 -2.05
C VAL A 33 -6.37 -12.54 -1.08
N GLU A 34 -6.53 -13.86 -0.99
CA GLU A 34 -5.62 -14.70 -0.21
C GLU A 34 -4.25 -14.73 -0.90
N CYS A 35 -3.21 -14.33 -0.15
CA CYS A 35 -1.82 -14.38 -0.58
C CYS A 35 -1.06 -15.47 0.19
N GLY A 36 0.18 -15.75 -0.24
CA GLY A 36 1.03 -16.74 0.41
C GLY A 36 1.52 -16.32 1.80
N GLU A 37 2.31 -17.19 2.43
CA GLU A 37 2.93 -16.91 3.72
C GLU A 37 3.82 -15.64 3.65
N TYR A 38 3.62 -14.73 4.60
CA TYR A 38 4.27 -13.42 4.68
C TYR A 38 4.05 -12.51 3.46
N GLU A 39 2.93 -12.69 2.76
CA GLU A 39 2.47 -11.81 1.71
C GLU A 39 1.21 -11.04 2.15
N GLU A 40 1.00 -9.88 1.53
CA GLU A 40 -0.18 -9.04 1.67
C GLU A 40 -0.60 -8.55 0.28
N TYR A 41 -1.91 -8.55 0.01
CA TYR A 41 -2.41 -8.04 -1.26
C TYR A 41 -2.39 -6.51 -1.23
N LYS A 42 -1.80 -5.88 -2.25
CA LYS A 42 -1.82 -4.43 -2.43
C LYS A 42 -2.43 -4.08 -3.77
N CYS A 43 -3.26 -3.04 -3.77
CA CYS A 43 -3.77 -2.44 -5.00
C CYS A 43 -2.77 -1.48 -5.66
N CYS A 44 -1.77 -1.04 -4.91
CA CYS A 44 -0.74 -0.17 -5.40
C CYS A 44 0.59 -0.50 -4.70
N GLY A 45 1.20 -1.62 -5.07
CA GLY A 45 2.54 -2.01 -4.63
C GLY A 45 3.63 -1.58 -5.61
N SER A 46 4.89 -1.63 -5.17
CA SER A 46 6.05 -1.38 -6.03
C SER A 46 6.03 -2.28 -7.26
N CYS A 47 6.40 -1.78 -8.44
CA CYS A 47 6.38 -2.61 -9.66
C CYS A 47 7.34 -3.81 -9.60
N PHE A 48 8.31 -3.79 -8.68
CA PHE A 48 9.25 -4.86 -8.42
C PHE A 48 9.32 -5.15 -6.92
N GLN A 49 9.66 -6.39 -6.60
CA GLN A 49 9.94 -6.83 -5.23
C GLN A 49 11.41 -7.18 -5.09
N GLU A 50 12.00 -6.80 -3.95
CA GLU A 50 13.33 -7.25 -3.61
C GLU A 50 13.35 -8.76 -3.36
N SER A 51 14.46 -9.37 -3.75
CA SER A 51 14.76 -10.78 -3.53
C SER A 51 16.22 -10.92 -3.09
N CYS A 52 16.61 -12.12 -2.65
CA CYS A 52 17.99 -12.38 -2.23
C CYS A 52 19.04 -12.18 -3.34
N ILE A 53 18.60 -12.12 -4.60
CA ILE A 53 19.46 -12.09 -5.79
C ILE A 53 19.14 -10.89 -6.69
N THR A 54 18.03 -10.18 -6.45
CA THR A 54 17.48 -9.25 -7.45
C THR A 54 18.15 -7.87 -7.45
N LYS A 55 18.20 -7.32 -8.66
CA LYS A 55 18.63 -5.97 -8.99
C LYS A 55 17.41 -5.04 -9.03
N LYS A 56 17.54 -3.84 -8.47
CA LYS A 56 16.56 -2.76 -8.67
C LYS A 56 16.34 -2.53 -10.16
N MET A 57 15.07 -2.48 -10.59
CA MET A 57 14.68 -2.13 -11.96
C MET A 57 13.92 -0.81 -11.98
N LYS A 58 13.92 -0.14 -13.14
CA LYS A 58 13.14 1.08 -13.32
C LYS A 58 11.68 0.70 -13.61
N CYS A 59 10.77 1.18 -12.77
CA CYS A 59 9.34 1.05 -13.00
C CYS A 59 8.87 1.95 -14.14
N GLN A 60 8.10 1.40 -15.08
CA GLN A 60 7.40 2.18 -16.10
C GLN A 60 6.04 2.67 -15.61
N THR A 61 5.40 1.91 -14.71
CA THR A 61 4.14 2.27 -14.06
C THR A 61 4.40 2.83 -12.66
N LYS A 62 3.42 3.57 -12.11
CA LYS A 62 3.51 4.08 -10.73
C LYS A 62 3.50 2.94 -9.69
N CYS A 63 2.61 1.98 -9.87
CA CYS A 63 2.46 0.81 -9.02
C CYS A 63 1.74 -0.33 -9.77
N THR A 64 1.73 -1.52 -9.17
CA THR A 64 1.03 -2.71 -9.67
C THR A 64 0.14 -3.32 -8.59
N LYS A 65 -0.90 -4.03 -9.02
CA LYS A 65 -1.78 -4.81 -8.13
C LYS A 65 -1.20 -6.22 -7.95
N GLY A 66 -1.26 -6.79 -6.75
CA GLY A 66 -0.82 -8.17 -6.52
C GLY A 66 -0.45 -8.46 -5.06
N CYS A 67 0.06 -9.67 -4.83
CA CYS A 67 0.62 -10.09 -3.54
C CYS A 67 2.07 -9.62 -3.41
N PHE A 68 2.35 -8.86 -2.35
CA PHE A 68 3.66 -8.31 -2.03
C PHE A 68 4.17 -8.88 -0.70
N CYS A 69 5.48 -9.03 -0.55
CA CYS A 69 6.07 -9.42 0.73
C CYS A 69 5.74 -8.35 1.77
N GLN A 70 5.31 -8.79 2.95
CA GLN A 70 5.11 -7.95 4.12
C GLN A 70 6.43 -7.27 4.53
N GLU A 71 6.33 -6.24 5.35
CA GLU A 71 7.50 -5.52 5.85
C GLU A 71 8.49 -6.45 6.57
N GLY A 72 9.77 -6.34 6.23
CA GLY A 72 10.84 -7.22 6.77
C GLY A 72 11.04 -8.53 6.00
N PHE A 73 10.15 -8.86 5.07
CA PHE A 73 10.23 -10.03 4.20
C PHE A 73 10.63 -9.64 2.77
N ILE A 74 11.34 -10.54 2.09
CA ILE A 74 11.73 -10.39 0.67
C ILE A 74 11.60 -11.73 -0.03
N ARG A 75 11.52 -11.72 -1.37
CA ARG A 75 11.40 -12.96 -2.14
C ARG A 75 12.71 -13.75 -2.11
N GLU A 76 12.61 -15.07 -2.15
CA GLU A 76 13.78 -15.94 -2.30
C GLU A 76 14.50 -15.70 -3.66
N PHE A 77 13.71 -15.68 -4.73
CA PHE A 77 14.07 -15.32 -6.11
C PHE A 77 12.85 -14.66 -6.78
N ASP A 78 12.95 -14.19 -8.02
CA ASP A 78 11.81 -13.58 -8.71
C ASP A 78 10.65 -14.57 -8.89
N GLY A 79 9.46 -14.24 -8.38
CA GLY A 79 8.31 -15.16 -8.29
C GLY A 79 8.40 -16.24 -7.18
N GLY A 80 9.49 -16.28 -6.40
CA GLY A 80 9.64 -17.17 -5.24
C GLY A 80 8.91 -16.67 -4.00
N LYS A 81 8.77 -17.52 -2.97
CA LYS A 81 8.10 -17.19 -1.70
C LYS A 81 8.76 -16.04 -0.94
N CYS A 82 7.98 -15.34 -0.12
CA CYS A 82 8.49 -14.35 0.82
C CYS A 82 9.10 -15.02 2.06
N MET A 83 10.20 -14.46 2.55
CA MET A 83 10.90 -14.96 3.72
C MET A 83 11.65 -13.83 4.44
N PRO A 84 12.03 -14.00 5.72
CA PRO A 84 12.78 -12.99 6.45
C PRO A 84 14.07 -12.63 5.73
N ARG A 85 14.29 -11.33 5.47
CA ARG A 85 15.50 -10.83 4.77
C ARG A 85 16.81 -11.38 5.32
N LYS A 86 16.87 -11.57 6.64
CA LYS A 86 18.05 -12.07 7.37
C LYS A 86 18.51 -13.46 6.92
N LEU A 87 17.65 -14.24 6.25
CA LEU A 87 17.95 -15.58 5.78
C LEU A 87 18.62 -15.62 4.39
N CYS A 88 18.69 -14.50 3.65
CA CYS A 88 19.32 -14.50 2.32
C CYS A 88 20.79 -14.97 2.27
N PRO A 89 21.67 -14.61 3.23
CA PRO A 89 23.04 -15.12 3.25
C PRO A 89 23.13 -16.64 3.37
N ALA A 90 22.12 -17.29 3.96
CA ALA A 90 22.06 -18.75 4.04
C ALA A 90 21.69 -19.39 2.69
N LEU A 91 20.82 -18.74 1.91
CA LEU A 91 20.40 -19.23 0.60
C LEU A 91 21.46 -19.06 -0.48
N GLN A 92 22.17 -17.93 -0.50
CA GLN A 92 23.26 -17.71 -1.46
C GLN A 92 24.40 -18.74 -1.31
N LYS A 93 24.52 -19.39 -0.15
CA LYS A 93 25.48 -20.48 0.09
C LYS A 93 24.99 -21.84 -0.40
N LYS A 94 23.69 -22.01 -0.57
CA LYS A 94 23.07 -23.31 -0.91
C LYS A 94 23.00 -23.55 -2.43
N GLY A 95 23.13 -22.49 -3.22
CA GLY A 95 23.19 -22.53 -4.69
C GLY A 95 24.60 -22.42 -5.28
N ARG A 96 25.65 -22.64 -4.48
CA ARG A 96 27.05 -22.68 -4.92
C ARG A 96 27.65 -24.04 -4.64
#